data_AF-A0A932RP01-F1
#
_entry.id   AF-A0A932RP01-F1
#
_cell.length_a   1.000
_cell.length_b   1.000
_cell.length_c   1.000
_cell.angle_alpha   90.00
_cell.angle_beta   90.00
_cell.angle_gamma   90.00
#
_symmetry.space_group_name_H-M   'P 1'
#
loop_
_entity.id
_entity.type
_entity.pdbx_description
1 polymer ?
#
loop_
_entity_poly.entity_id
_entity_poly.type
_entity_poly.pdbx_seq_one_letter_code
_entity_poly.pdbx_strand_id
1 'polypeptide(L)'
;MNFEHFAAAVRFYETLRYDSVYFRFVDLVDREWPIPSRQLARHIVRFLNKFGMRLRESDKLLDGIQSAILQALPYLQLLRGWKIEDCDLDATIRVGGDEIPVRKAAQDVFRIFYKVGQGFALVAPAKTMHLLAPNFFVMWDDSTSGKLTRRRWPYWESYANVFLPKVQVDLEGLVKETMGRFALSSRRDAIENLQSLPKRTKTMAKLADEYYYSRFTRDLFRAKA
;
A
#
# COMPACT_ATOMS: atom_id res chain seq x y z
N MET A 1 -6.50 13.75 -7.62
CA MET A 1 -7.60 12.76 -7.61
C MET A 1 -8.88 13.53 -7.35
N ASN A 2 -10.00 13.26 -8.04
CA ASN A 2 -11.28 13.94 -7.75
C ASN A 2 -12.31 12.97 -7.16
N PHE A 3 -13.33 13.49 -6.48
CA PHE A 3 -14.30 12.69 -5.73
C PHE A 3 -15.09 11.74 -6.63
N GLU A 4 -15.57 12.21 -7.79
CA GLU A 4 -16.39 11.38 -8.69
C GLU A 4 -15.62 10.17 -9.22
N HIS A 5 -14.41 10.39 -9.73
CA HIS A 5 -13.55 9.31 -10.19
C HIS A 5 -13.15 8.39 -9.03
N PHE A 6 -12.90 8.94 -7.85
CA PHE A 6 -12.59 8.12 -6.68
C PHE A 6 -13.76 7.20 -6.30
N ALA A 7 -14.95 7.77 -6.11
CA ALA A 7 -16.14 7.02 -5.77
C ALA A 7 -16.53 5.98 -6.85
N ALA A 8 -16.36 6.33 -8.13
CA ALA A 8 -16.56 5.40 -9.24
C ALA A 8 -15.56 4.24 -9.21
N ALA A 9 -14.28 4.51 -8.93
CA ALA A 9 -13.26 3.47 -8.81
C ALA A 9 -13.53 2.52 -7.63
N VAL A 10 -13.91 3.05 -6.45
CA VAL A 10 -14.26 2.24 -5.28
C VAL A 10 -15.44 1.31 -5.60
N ARG A 11 -16.53 1.86 -6.15
CA ARG A 11 -17.70 1.05 -6.56
C ARG A 11 -17.35 -0.01 -7.60
N PHE A 12 -16.53 0.34 -8.59
CA PHE A 12 -16.06 -0.60 -9.59
C PHE A 12 -15.25 -1.74 -8.95
N TYR A 13 -14.33 -1.43 -8.05
CA TYR A 13 -13.47 -2.43 -7.41
C TYR A 13 -14.28 -3.45 -6.58
N GLU A 14 -15.36 -3.02 -5.91
CA GLU A 14 -16.27 -3.93 -5.19
C GLU A 14 -16.87 -5.02 -6.09
N THR A 15 -17.06 -4.74 -7.39
CA THR A 15 -17.56 -5.73 -8.36
C THR A 15 -16.56 -6.85 -8.63
N LEU A 16 -15.27 -6.63 -8.38
CA LEU A 16 -14.19 -7.59 -8.62
C LEU A 16 -14.06 -8.65 -7.52
N ARG A 17 -14.78 -8.48 -6.40
CA ARG A 17 -14.79 -9.40 -5.24
C ARG A 17 -13.41 -9.70 -4.63
N TYR A 18 -12.44 -8.80 -4.78
CA TYR A 18 -11.11 -8.95 -4.17
C TYR A 18 -11.09 -8.66 -2.66
N ASP A 19 -12.08 -7.93 -2.14
CA ASP A 19 -12.10 -7.49 -0.74
C ASP A 19 -12.12 -8.65 0.25
N SER A 20 -12.94 -9.67 0.01
CA SER A 20 -13.02 -10.83 0.92
C SER A 20 -11.68 -11.55 1.03
N VAL A 21 -10.94 -11.62 -0.08
CA VAL A 21 -9.59 -12.18 -0.12
C VAL A 21 -8.62 -11.27 0.63
N TYR A 22 -8.65 -9.97 0.32
CA TYR A 22 -7.79 -8.97 0.95
C TYR A 22 -7.92 -9.00 2.48
N PHE A 23 -9.13 -8.83 2.99
CA PHE A 23 -9.38 -8.77 4.43
C PHE A 23 -9.03 -10.08 5.14
N ARG A 24 -9.31 -11.23 4.52
CA ARG A 24 -8.87 -12.53 5.09
C ARG A 24 -7.36 -12.56 5.31
N PHE A 25 -6.57 -12.04 4.38
CA PHE A 25 -5.11 -12.06 4.53
C PHE A 25 -4.60 -10.99 5.50
N VAL A 26 -5.23 -9.81 5.55
CA VAL A 26 -4.94 -8.82 6.60
C VAL A 26 -5.18 -9.45 7.98
N ASP A 27 -6.33 -10.09 8.20
CA ASP A 27 -6.67 -10.73 9.49
C ASP A 27 -5.69 -11.85 9.87
N LEU A 28 -5.23 -12.64 8.88
CA LEU A 28 -4.24 -13.69 9.11
C LEU A 28 -2.87 -13.12 9.48
N VAL A 29 -2.42 -12.09 8.76
CA VAL A 29 -1.14 -11.41 9.03
C VAL A 29 -1.17 -10.74 10.40
N ASP A 30 -2.29 -10.10 10.78
CA ASP A 30 -2.44 -9.44 12.08
C ASP A 30 -2.29 -10.37 13.26
N ARG A 31 -2.78 -11.61 13.15
CA ARG A 31 -2.69 -12.61 14.23
C ARG A 31 -1.26 -13.12 14.46
N GLU A 32 -0.42 -13.08 13.44
CA GLU A 32 0.95 -13.59 13.50
C GLU A 32 1.99 -12.47 13.68
N TRP A 33 1.62 -11.22 13.37
CA TRP A 33 2.47 -10.05 13.57
C TRP A 33 2.70 -9.76 15.07
N PRO A 34 3.90 -9.35 15.50
CA PRO A 34 5.11 -9.06 14.71
C PRO A 34 6.09 -10.22 14.56
N ILE A 35 5.72 -11.45 14.90
CA ILE A 35 6.66 -12.58 15.01
C ILE A 35 7.00 -13.09 13.60
N PRO A 36 8.25 -12.91 13.11
CA PRO A 36 8.62 -13.39 11.79
C PRO A 36 8.65 -14.92 11.78
N SER A 37 7.72 -15.53 11.04
CA SER A 37 7.56 -16.98 10.98
C SER A 37 7.45 -17.45 9.52
N ARG A 38 7.76 -18.73 9.27
CA ARG A 38 7.48 -19.35 7.96
C ARG A 38 5.99 -19.34 7.63
N GLN A 39 5.13 -19.42 8.64
CA GLN A 39 3.69 -19.40 8.44
C GLN A 39 3.22 -18.02 7.92
N LEU A 40 3.73 -16.94 8.52
CA LEU A 40 3.50 -15.57 8.06
C LEU A 40 4.01 -15.37 6.63
N ALA A 41 5.21 -15.89 6.33
CA ALA A 41 5.75 -15.88 4.97
C ALA A 41 4.84 -16.62 3.97
N ARG A 42 4.28 -17.79 4.34
CA ARG A 42 3.30 -18.51 3.50
C ARG A 42 2.02 -17.71 3.30
N HIS A 43 1.52 -17.03 4.32
CA HIS A 43 0.36 -16.15 4.19
C HIS A 43 0.61 -15.02 3.19
N ILE A 44 1.79 -14.40 3.24
CA ILE A 44 2.22 -13.40 2.26
C ILE A 44 2.30 -13.99 0.85
N VAL A 45 2.96 -15.13 0.64
CA VAL A 45 3.03 -15.79 -0.69
C VAL A 45 1.64 -16.09 -1.24
N ARG A 46 0.75 -16.65 -0.42
CA ARG A 46 -0.62 -16.96 -0.82
C ARG A 46 -1.41 -15.70 -1.18
N PHE A 47 -1.26 -14.62 -0.42
CA PHE A 47 -1.83 -13.33 -0.76
C PHE A 47 -1.31 -12.84 -2.12
N LEU A 48 0.00 -12.75 -2.30
CA LEU A 48 0.63 -12.28 -3.53
C LEU A 48 0.17 -13.08 -4.76
N ASN A 49 -0.01 -14.40 -4.61
CA ASN A 49 -0.53 -15.26 -5.67
C ASN A 49 -2.00 -15.01 -6.01
N LYS A 50 -2.85 -14.66 -5.02
CA LYS A 50 -4.22 -14.19 -5.30
C LYS A 50 -4.25 -12.87 -6.07
N PHE A 51 -3.18 -12.09 -5.98
CA PHE A 51 -2.99 -10.84 -6.70
C PHE A 51 -2.03 -10.97 -7.91
N GLY A 52 -1.91 -12.17 -8.48
CA GLY A 52 -1.33 -12.41 -9.80
C GLY A 52 0.17 -12.69 -9.88
N MET A 53 0.90 -12.76 -8.75
CA MET A 53 2.37 -12.89 -8.76
C MET A 53 2.91 -14.25 -9.21
N ARG A 54 2.12 -15.33 -9.13
CA ARG A 54 2.50 -16.71 -9.53
C ARG A 54 3.84 -17.20 -8.93
N LEU A 55 4.13 -16.81 -7.69
CA LEU A 55 5.30 -17.26 -6.94
C LEU A 55 5.20 -18.75 -6.61
N ARG A 56 6.25 -19.50 -6.95
CA ARG A 56 6.40 -20.90 -6.52
C ARG A 56 6.86 -20.91 -5.06
N GLU A 57 6.03 -21.47 -4.18
CA GLU A 57 6.42 -21.68 -2.78
C GLU A 57 7.63 -22.62 -2.72
N SER A 58 8.69 -22.18 -2.09
CA SER A 58 9.93 -22.93 -1.88
C SER A 58 10.56 -22.49 -0.57
N ASP A 59 11.40 -23.34 0.03
CA ASP A 59 12.00 -23.02 1.32
C ASP A 59 12.85 -21.74 1.25
N LYS A 60 13.64 -21.59 0.18
CA LYS A 60 14.42 -20.39 -0.08
C LYS A 60 13.57 -19.10 -0.13
N LEU A 61 12.40 -19.15 -0.75
CA LEU A 61 11.48 -18.00 -0.80
C LEU A 61 10.91 -17.69 0.59
N LEU A 62 10.46 -18.71 1.32
CA LEU A 62 9.88 -18.54 2.65
C LEU A 62 10.90 -17.98 3.64
N ASP A 63 12.13 -18.50 3.63
CA ASP A 63 13.23 -18.03 4.48
C ASP A 63 13.67 -16.62 4.10
N GLY A 64 13.69 -16.31 2.80
CA GLY A 64 13.97 -14.97 2.29
C GLY A 64 12.95 -13.94 2.79
N ILE A 65 11.65 -14.25 2.72
CA ILE A 65 10.58 -13.38 3.22
C ILE A 65 10.68 -13.23 4.74
N GLN A 66 10.86 -14.33 5.49
CA GLN A 66 10.99 -14.29 6.94
C GLN A 66 12.18 -13.43 7.38
N SER A 67 13.33 -13.59 6.73
CA SER A 67 14.53 -12.78 6.99
C SER A 67 14.31 -11.30 6.65
N ALA A 68 13.62 -11.01 5.53
CA ALA A 68 13.27 -9.65 5.16
C ALA A 68 12.34 -8.98 6.19
N ILE A 69 11.34 -9.72 6.71
CA ILE A 69 10.48 -9.23 7.80
C ILE A 69 11.30 -8.92 9.04
N LEU A 70 12.18 -9.84 9.46
CA LEU A 70 13.03 -9.65 10.63
C LEU A 70 13.92 -8.41 10.50
N GLN A 71 14.53 -8.20 9.34
CA GLN A 71 15.36 -7.01 9.06
C GLN A 71 14.54 -5.72 8.99
N ALA A 72 13.33 -5.77 8.43
CA ALA A 72 12.45 -4.61 8.29
C ALA A 72 11.68 -4.29 9.58
N LEU A 73 11.67 -5.19 10.56
CA LEU A 73 10.83 -5.09 11.76
C LEU A 73 10.96 -3.75 12.52
N PRO A 74 12.18 -3.22 12.78
CA PRO A 74 12.33 -1.95 13.49
C PRO A 74 11.63 -0.77 12.78
N TYR A 75 11.63 -0.77 11.45
CA TYR A 75 10.95 0.24 10.65
C TYR A 75 9.44 -0.01 10.61
N LEU A 76 9.03 -1.27 10.38
CA LEU A 76 7.62 -1.65 10.23
C LEU A 76 6.82 -1.39 11.51
N GLN A 77 7.39 -1.60 12.69
CA GLN A 77 6.73 -1.32 13.96
C GLN A 77 6.34 0.16 14.08
N LEU A 78 7.23 1.06 13.68
CA LEU A 78 6.96 2.50 13.68
C LEU A 78 5.94 2.84 12.61
N LEU A 79 6.20 2.47 11.35
CA LEU A 79 5.37 2.85 10.20
C LEU A 79 3.94 2.28 10.27
N ARG A 80 3.72 1.17 10.95
CA ARG A 80 2.39 0.58 11.16
C ARG A 80 1.46 1.47 12.00
N GLY A 81 2.02 2.30 12.88
CA GLY A 81 1.26 3.29 13.66
C GLY A 81 0.85 4.53 12.87
N TRP A 82 1.41 4.73 11.67
CA TRP A 82 1.13 5.91 10.85
C TRP A 82 0.00 5.62 9.85
N LYS A 83 -0.69 6.68 9.47
CA LYS A 83 -1.67 6.69 8.38
C LYS A 83 -1.12 7.52 7.23
N ILE A 84 -1.23 7.05 6.00
CA ILE A 84 -0.63 7.73 4.84
C ILE A 84 -1.17 9.14 4.65
N GLU A 85 -2.45 9.36 4.99
CA GLU A 85 -3.16 10.63 4.88
C GLU A 85 -2.76 11.64 5.96
N ASP A 86 -2.18 11.21 7.07
CA ASP A 86 -1.81 12.07 8.21
C ASP A 86 -0.28 12.14 8.42
N CYS A 87 0.49 11.36 7.65
CA CYS A 87 1.92 11.30 7.79
C CYS A 87 2.63 12.50 7.16
N ASP A 88 3.64 13.03 7.85
CA ASP A 88 4.69 13.82 7.20
C ASP A 88 5.84 12.88 6.81
N LEU A 89 6.07 12.71 5.50
CA LEU A 89 7.13 11.83 5.00
C LEU A 89 8.54 12.36 5.32
N ASP A 90 8.68 13.65 5.62
CA ASP A 90 9.96 14.28 5.95
C ASP A 90 10.19 14.38 7.47
N ALA A 91 9.19 14.05 8.29
CA ALA A 91 9.35 13.90 9.73
C ALA A 91 10.40 12.84 10.05
N THR A 92 11.19 13.10 11.09
CA THR A 92 12.24 12.19 11.56
C THR A 92 11.67 11.17 12.54
N ILE A 93 12.06 9.91 12.36
CA ILE A 93 11.80 8.82 13.29
C ILE A 93 13.11 8.17 13.72
N ARG A 94 13.12 7.60 14.94
CA ARG A 94 14.31 6.95 15.49
C ARG A 94 14.27 5.44 15.23
N VAL A 95 15.24 4.91 14.48
CA VAL A 95 15.38 3.48 14.18
C VAL A 95 16.76 3.01 14.58
N GLY A 96 16.85 2.09 15.54
CA GLY A 96 18.15 1.52 15.94
C GLY A 96 19.15 2.54 16.53
N GLY A 97 18.67 3.69 17.01
CA GLY A 97 19.51 4.78 17.53
C GLY A 97 19.66 5.95 16.57
N ASP A 98 19.53 5.72 15.27
CA ASP A 98 19.64 6.72 14.21
C ASP A 98 18.34 7.48 13.99
N GLU A 99 18.42 8.76 13.67
CA GLU A 99 17.29 9.58 13.23
C GLU A 99 17.26 9.62 11.70
N ILE A 100 16.16 9.13 11.11
CA ILE A 100 15.96 9.10 9.66
C ILE A 100 14.57 9.64 9.29
N PRO A 101 14.41 10.27 8.13
CA PRO A 101 13.08 10.63 7.64
C PRO A 101 12.17 9.41 7.44
N VAL A 102 10.87 9.55 7.67
CA VAL A 102 9.86 8.50 7.41
C VAL A 102 9.97 7.97 5.97
N ARG A 103 10.18 8.87 5.00
CA ARG A 103 10.42 8.53 3.59
C ARG A 103 11.58 7.57 3.42
N LYS A 104 12.68 7.81 4.14
CA LYS A 104 13.89 6.97 4.09
C LYS A 104 13.62 5.60 4.71
N ALA A 105 12.90 5.54 5.83
CA ALA A 105 12.45 4.29 6.42
C ALA A 105 11.58 3.48 5.44
N ALA A 106 10.61 4.12 4.77
CA ALA A 106 9.79 3.48 3.74
C ALA A 106 10.62 2.93 2.59
N GLN A 107 11.61 3.70 2.10
CA GLN A 107 12.55 3.27 1.07
C GLN A 107 13.36 2.04 1.52
N ASP A 108 13.86 2.03 2.76
CA ASP A 108 14.68 0.95 3.28
C ASP A 108 13.88 -0.34 3.48
N VAL A 109 12.64 -0.26 3.98
CA VAL A 109 11.73 -1.42 4.04
C VAL A 109 11.51 -2.00 2.65
N PHE A 110 11.21 -1.16 1.65
CA PHE A 110 11.03 -1.64 0.29
C PHE A 110 12.28 -2.32 -0.24
N ARG A 111 13.45 -1.71 -0.05
CA ARG A 111 14.73 -2.24 -0.49
C ARG A 111 15.05 -3.58 0.16
N ILE A 112 14.72 -3.77 1.44
CA ILE A 112 14.87 -5.05 2.14
C ILE A 112 14.02 -6.14 1.47
N PHE A 113 12.73 -5.88 1.26
CA PHE A 113 11.84 -6.84 0.59
C PHE A 113 12.21 -7.09 -0.87
N TYR A 114 12.67 -6.08 -1.59
CA TYR A 114 13.13 -6.22 -2.97
C TYR A 114 14.29 -7.23 -3.10
N LYS A 115 15.17 -7.31 -2.08
CA LYS A 115 16.33 -8.20 -2.07
C LYS A 115 15.99 -9.69 -1.85
N VAL A 116 14.73 -10.04 -1.53
CA VAL A 116 14.28 -11.44 -1.43
C VAL A 116 14.53 -12.21 -2.72
N GLY A 117 14.39 -11.56 -3.89
CA GLY A 117 14.59 -12.19 -5.20
C GLY A 117 13.53 -13.25 -5.53
N GLN A 118 13.86 -14.25 -6.35
CA GLN A 118 12.96 -15.39 -6.66
C GLN A 118 11.58 -14.98 -7.23
N GLY A 119 11.52 -13.95 -8.07
CA GLY A 119 10.26 -13.41 -8.60
C GLY A 119 9.50 -12.49 -7.64
N PHE A 120 9.98 -12.32 -6.40
CA PHE A 120 9.44 -11.38 -5.40
C PHE A 120 9.83 -9.92 -5.65
N ALA A 121 10.47 -9.59 -6.78
CA ALA A 121 10.89 -8.23 -7.08
C ALA A 121 9.71 -7.36 -7.57
N LEU A 122 9.98 -6.06 -7.77
CA LEU A 122 9.09 -5.08 -8.41
C LEU A 122 7.85 -4.72 -7.57
N VAL A 123 6.76 -5.47 -7.68
CA VAL A 123 5.44 -5.14 -7.11
C VAL A 123 5.13 -5.94 -5.84
N ALA A 124 5.71 -7.13 -5.68
CA ALA A 124 5.55 -7.94 -4.48
C ALA A 124 6.03 -7.25 -3.18
N PRO A 125 7.10 -6.42 -3.18
CA PRO A 125 7.50 -5.67 -1.99
C PRO A 125 6.39 -4.70 -1.53
N ALA A 126 5.83 -3.89 -2.44
CA ALA A 126 4.75 -2.95 -2.12
C ALA A 126 3.51 -3.65 -1.52
N LYS A 127 3.12 -4.79 -2.12
CA LYS A 127 1.98 -5.60 -1.65
C LYS A 127 2.23 -6.23 -0.28
N THR A 128 3.46 -6.68 -0.04
CA THR A 128 3.87 -7.23 1.27
C THR A 128 3.90 -6.15 2.34
N MET A 129 4.48 -4.99 2.03
CA MET A 129 4.54 -3.84 2.93
C MET A 129 3.14 -3.37 3.32
N HIS A 130 2.21 -3.30 2.35
CA HIS A 130 0.81 -2.98 2.62
C HIS A 130 0.14 -4.01 3.55
N LEU A 131 0.39 -5.31 3.39
CA LEU A 131 -0.13 -6.30 4.35
C LEU A 131 0.41 -6.08 5.77
N LEU A 132 1.68 -5.70 5.90
CA LEU A 132 2.34 -5.57 7.20
C LEU A 132 2.02 -4.24 7.89
N ALA A 133 1.73 -3.17 7.13
CA ALA A 133 1.31 -1.86 7.62
C ALA A 133 0.21 -1.25 6.71
N PRO A 134 -1.05 -1.73 6.83
CA PRO A 134 -2.14 -1.46 5.88
C PRO A 134 -2.69 -0.03 5.92
N ASN A 135 -2.35 0.75 6.94
CA ASN A 135 -2.72 2.17 7.04
C ASN A 135 -1.71 3.10 6.35
N PHE A 136 -0.48 2.64 6.13
CA PHE A 136 0.61 3.49 5.66
C PHE A 136 1.04 3.17 4.23
N PHE A 137 1.39 1.92 3.94
CA PHE A 137 1.87 1.58 2.59
C PHE A 137 0.71 1.42 1.64
N VAL A 138 0.86 1.91 0.41
CA VAL A 138 -0.14 1.77 -0.65
C VAL A 138 0.37 0.71 -1.63
N MET A 139 -0.47 -0.26 -2.00
CA MET A 139 -0.08 -1.23 -3.01
C MET A 139 0.07 -0.56 -4.38
N TRP A 140 0.87 -1.18 -5.24
CA TRP A 140 0.90 -0.82 -6.64
C TRP A 140 1.08 -2.07 -7.52
N ASP A 141 0.84 -1.90 -8.80
CA ASP A 141 1.14 -2.88 -9.84
C ASP A 141 2.04 -2.27 -10.92
N ASP A 142 2.36 -3.05 -11.95
CA ASP A 142 3.28 -2.62 -13.01
C ASP A 142 2.75 -1.44 -13.82
N SER A 143 1.43 -1.35 -14.00
CA SER A 143 0.80 -0.24 -14.73
C SER A 143 0.84 1.03 -13.88
N THR A 144 0.43 0.94 -12.63
CA THR A 144 0.42 2.05 -11.66
C THR A 144 1.81 2.61 -11.46
N SER A 145 2.79 1.74 -11.17
CA SER A 145 4.19 2.14 -11.02
C SER A 145 4.73 2.80 -12.30
N GLY A 146 4.47 2.21 -13.47
CA GLY A 146 4.89 2.75 -14.76
C GLY A 146 4.31 4.14 -15.04
N LYS A 147 3.00 4.33 -14.82
CA LYS A 147 2.29 5.59 -15.10
C LYS A 147 2.69 6.70 -14.13
N LEU A 148 2.85 6.40 -12.85
CA LEU A 148 3.10 7.42 -11.83
C LEU A 148 4.58 7.78 -11.67
N THR A 149 5.49 6.83 -11.81
CA THR A 149 6.92 7.06 -11.56
C THR A 149 7.74 7.26 -12.83
N ARG A 150 7.18 6.90 -13.99
CA ARG A 150 7.88 6.87 -15.29
C ARG A 150 9.16 6.01 -15.25
N ARG A 151 9.32 5.14 -14.25
CA ARG A 151 10.46 4.23 -14.05
C ARG A 151 11.82 4.94 -14.11
N ARG A 152 11.91 6.18 -13.64
CA ARG A 152 13.14 6.99 -13.69
C ARG A 152 14.22 6.54 -12.70
N TRP A 153 13.84 5.85 -11.63
CA TRP A 153 14.72 5.46 -10.52
C TRP A 153 14.53 3.97 -10.21
N PRO A 154 15.47 3.33 -9.48
CA PRO A 154 15.23 2.01 -8.90
C PRO A 154 13.87 1.92 -8.19
N TYR A 155 13.24 0.74 -8.18
CA TYR A 155 11.86 0.59 -7.71
C TYR A 155 11.64 1.09 -6.27
N TRP A 156 12.56 0.81 -5.36
CA TRP A 156 12.47 1.26 -3.96
C TRP A 156 12.56 2.79 -3.83
N GLU A 157 13.41 3.45 -4.63
CA GLU A 157 13.52 4.91 -4.66
C GLU A 157 12.30 5.54 -5.32
N SER A 158 11.85 4.99 -6.46
CA SER A 158 10.63 5.44 -7.13
C SER A 158 9.40 5.32 -6.20
N TYR A 159 9.34 4.25 -5.40
CA TYR A 159 8.22 4.03 -4.48
C TYR A 159 8.19 5.11 -3.38
N ALA A 160 9.29 5.31 -2.67
CA ALA A 160 9.33 6.24 -1.54
C ALA A 160 9.42 7.71 -1.94
N ASN A 161 10.17 8.04 -3.01
CA ASN A 161 10.47 9.43 -3.38
C ASN A 161 9.50 10.01 -4.42
N VAL A 162 8.71 9.18 -5.10
CA VAL A 162 7.77 9.64 -6.13
C VAL A 162 6.36 9.16 -5.84
N PHE A 163 6.17 7.85 -5.66
CA PHE A 163 4.82 7.29 -5.52
C PHE A 163 4.13 7.68 -4.22
N LEU A 164 4.73 7.44 -3.03
CA LEU A 164 4.11 7.82 -1.76
C LEU A 164 3.79 9.33 -1.67
N PRO A 165 4.70 10.25 -2.03
CA PRO A 165 4.39 11.68 -2.08
C PRO A 165 3.23 12.00 -3.03
N LYS A 166 3.18 11.34 -4.21
CA LYS A 166 2.08 11.52 -5.16
C LYS A 166 0.74 11.06 -4.59
N VAL A 167 0.73 9.96 -3.83
CA VAL A 167 -0.45 9.45 -3.13
C VAL A 167 -0.92 10.48 -2.10
N GLN A 168 -0.02 11.01 -1.27
CA GLN A 168 -0.38 12.01 -0.27
C GLN A 168 -0.99 13.27 -0.88
N VAL A 169 -0.39 13.80 -1.95
CA VAL A 169 -0.94 14.95 -2.67
C VAL A 169 -2.32 14.65 -3.25
N ASP A 170 -2.53 13.45 -3.80
CA ASP A 170 -3.84 13.04 -4.32
C ASP A 170 -4.89 12.91 -3.22
N LEU A 171 -4.54 12.28 -2.09
CA LEU A 171 -5.43 12.12 -0.94
C LEU A 171 -5.77 13.46 -0.31
N GLU A 172 -4.81 14.36 -0.19
CA GLU A 172 -5.04 15.71 0.34
C GLU A 172 -6.00 16.51 -0.54
N GLY A 173 -5.81 16.45 -1.86
CA GLY A 173 -6.74 17.05 -2.80
C GLY A 173 -8.16 16.46 -2.70
N LEU A 174 -8.26 15.13 -2.60
CA LEU A 174 -9.53 14.42 -2.44
C LEU A 174 -10.25 14.79 -1.14
N VAL A 175 -9.52 14.87 -0.03
CA VAL A 175 -10.09 15.24 1.28
C VAL A 175 -10.63 16.67 1.24
N LYS A 176 -9.86 17.63 0.71
CA LYS A 176 -10.31 19.03 0.54
C LYS A 176 -11.56 19.13 -0.33
N GLU A 177 -11.58 18.41 -1.45
CA GLU A 177 -12.75 18.37 -2.34
C GLU A 177 -13.98 17.79 -1.62
N THR A 178 -13.79 16.72 -0.84
CA THR A 178 -14.86 16.06 -0.07
C THR A 178 -15.41 16.99 1.00
N MET A 179 -14.55 17.71 1.72
CA MET A 179 -14.96 18.73 2.69
C MET A 179 -15.84 19.80 2.05
N GLY A 180 -15.39 20.36 0.92
CA GLY A 180 -16.16 21.38 0.19
C GLY A 180 -17.48 20.86 -0.36
N ARG A 181 -17.48 19.64 -0.90
CA ARG A 181 -18.64 19.01 -1.53
C ARG A 181 -19.77 18.69 -0.55
N PHE A 182 -19.43 18.22 0.64
CA PHE A 182 -20.39 17.78 1.66
C PHE A 182 -20.50 18.74 2.84
N ALA A 183 -19.93 19.95 2.72
CA ALA A 183 -19.89 20.96 3.78
C ALA A 183 -19.39 20.42 5.14
N LEU A 184 -18.37 19.55 5.10
CA LEU A 184 -17.82 18.92 6.30
C LEU A 184 -16.89 19.89 7.02
N SER A 185 -17.04 19.97 8.34
CA SER A 185 -16.33 20.96 9.17
C SER A 185 -14.92 20.53 9.55
N SER A 186 -14.56 19.25 9.38
CA SER A 186 -13.25 18.74 9.74
C SER A 186 -12.66 17.79 8.71
N ARG A 187 -11.32 17.73 8.68
CA ARG A 187 -10.56 16.73 7.92
C ARG A 187 -10.97 15.31 8.27
N ARG A 188 -11.16 15.04 9.57
CA ARG A 188 -11.52 13.72 10.08
C ARG A 188 -12.85 13.25 9.49
N ASP A 189 -13.87 14.10 9.51
CA ASP A 189 -15.20 13.74 8.99
C ASP A 189 -15.14 13.46 7.47
N ALA A 190 -14.29 14.18 6.73
CA ALA A 190 -14.08 13.91 5.31
C ALA A 190 -13.38 12.56 5.06
N ILE A 191 -12.38 12.20 5.87
CA ILE A 191 -11.75 10.87 5.81
C ILE A 191 -12.77 9.79 6.14
N GLU A 192 -13.55 9.94 7.22
CA GLU A 192 -14.60 8.99 7.62
C GLU A 192 -15.66 8.85 6.51
N ASN A 193 -16.06 9.95 5.88
CA ASN A 193 -16.97 9.93 4.73
C ASN A 193 -16.41 9.10 3.57
N LEU A 194 -15.15 9.34 3.19
CA LEU A 194 -14.48 8.57 2.13
C LEU A 194 -14.35 7.08 2.47
N GLN A 195 -14.02 6.75 3.73
CA GLN A 195 -13.90 5.38 4.22
C GLN A 195 -15.23 4.63 4.33
N SER A 196 -16.34 5.36 4.34
CA SER A 196 -17.71 4.84 4.35
C SER A 196 -18.29 4.56 2.96
N LEU A 197 -17.64 5.02 1.89
CA LEU A 197 -18.06 4.75 0.50
C LEU A 197 -18.19 3.25 0.16
N PRO A 198 -17.22 2.38 0.49
CA PRO A 198 -17.37 0.94 0.29
C PRO A 198 -18.30 0.31 1.35
N LYS A 199 -18.89 -0.85 1.04
CA LYS A 199 -19.75 -1.62 1.97
C LYS A 199 -19.02 -2.04 3.25
N ARG A 200 -17.72 -2.29 3.16
CA ARG A 200 -16.85 -2.58 4.30
C ARG A 200 -15.82 -1.48 4.42
N THR A 201 -15.69 -0.89 5.60
CA THR A 201 -14.72 0.18 5.88
C THR A 201 -13.30 -0.26 5.53
N LYS A 202 -12.57 0.63 4.86
CA LYS A 202 -11.20 0.42 4.37
C LYS A 202 -10.30 1.58 4.81
N THR A 203 -8.99 1.34 4.88
CA THR A 203 -8.00 2.38 5.11
C THR A 203 -7.89 3.29 3.88
N MET A 204 -7.43 4.55 4.05
CA MET A 204 -7.19 5.42 2.90
C MET A 204 -6.11 4.84 1.97
N ALA A 205 -5.11 4.16 2.52
CA ALA A 205 -4.10 3.46 1.73
C ALA A 205 -4.71 2.37 0.83
N LYS A 206 -5.68 1.58 1.33
CA LYS A 206 -6.36 0.58 0.49
C LYS A 206 -7.25 1.23 -0.56
N LEU A 207 -7.98 2.30 -0.21
CA LEU A 207 -8.82 3.00 -1.19
C LEU A 207 -7.99 3.68 -2.29
N ALA A 208 -6.83 4.22 -1.95
CA ALA A 208 -5.87 4.77 -2.93
C ALA A 208 -5.37 3.69 -3.89
N ASP A 209 -5.04 2.49 -3.39
CA ASP A 209 -4.70 1.32 -4.23
C ASP A 209 -5.84 0.99 -5.21
N GLU A 210 -7.09 0.90 -4.73
CA GLU A 210 -8.25 0.59 -5.57
C GLU A 210 -8.49 1.64 -6.65
N TYR A 211 -8.31 2.92 -6.30
CA TYR A 211 -8.38 4.01 -7.25
C TYR A 211 -7.33 3.85 -8.36
N TYR A 212 -6.06 3.66 -7.99
CA TYR A 212 -4.99 3.56 -8.97
C TYR A 212 -5.10 2.30 -9.83
N TYR A 213 -5.45 1.16 -9.25
CA TYR A 213 -5.72 -0.07 -9.97
C TYR A 213 -6.84 0.14 -11.01
N SER A 214 -7.97 0.70 -10.60
CA SER A 214 -9.12 0.93 -11.49
C SER A 214 -8.76 1.92 -12.60
N ARG A 215 -8.00 2.97 -12.26
CA ARG A 215 -7.60 4.01 -13.20
C ARG A 215 -6.57 3.54 -14.23
N PHE A 216 -5.52 2.84 -13.80
CA PHE A 216 -4.35 2.56 -14.63
C PHE A 216 -4.28 1.12 -15.13
N THR A 217 -4.88 0.18 -14.42
CA THR A 217 -4.85 -1.24 -14.82
C THR A 217 -6.13 -1.66 -15.51
N ARG A 218 -7.25 -1.01 -15.19
CA ARG A 218 -8.55 -1.28 -15.81
C ARG A 218 -9.02 -0.18 -16.76
N ASP A 219 -8.23 0.89 -16.93
CA ASP A 219 -8.50 2.02 -17.82
C ASP A 219 -9.91 2.63 -17.64
N LEU A 220 -10.46 2.61 -16.41
CA LEU A 220 -11.86 2.93 -16.12
C LEU A 220 -12.29 4.32 -16.61
N PHE A 221 -11.38 5.29 -16.64
CA PHE A 221 -11.67 6.69 -17.01
C PHE A 221 -11.16 7.08 -18.39
N ARG A 222 -10.77 6.11 -19.22
CA ARG A 222 -10.40 6.41 -20.60
C ARG A 222 -11.68 6.68 -21.37
N ALA A 223 -11.82 7.89 -21.93
CA ALA A 223 -12.89 8.18 -22.88
C ALA A 223 -12.82 7.11 -23.99
N LYS A 224 -13.94 6.45 -24.28
CA LYS A 224 -14.04 5.67 -25.52
C LYS A 224 -13.89 6.68 -26.65
N ALA A 225 -12.74 6.63 -27.32
CA ALA A 225 -12.53 7.33 -28.58
C ALA A 225 -13.45 6.74 -29.65
#